data_AF-A0A6D2HKI1-F1
#
_entry.id   AF-A0A6D2HKI1-F1
#
_cell.length_a   1.000
_cell.length_b   1.000
_cell.length_c   1.000
_cell.angle_alpha   90.00
_cell.angle_beta   90.00
_cell.angle_gamma   90.00
#
_symmetry.space_group_name_H-M   'P 1'
#
loop_
_entity.id
_entity.type
_entity.pdbx_description
1 polymer ?
#
loop_
_entity_poly.entity_id
_entity_poly.type
_entity_poly.pdbx_seq_one_letter_code
_entity_poly.pdbx_strand_id
1 'polypeptide(L)'
;MRKKSLPSTANDTNMMIECEPEYLMPDFGSNPDIDEKPPMSPRECLEKVKPFIVAYEGIKDQAEWEEAIDEVMTQAPLIIETVDHYSGPDRVTAKTQNEELDRIAMTIPKSAPDSVKRFADRAALSLKSNPGWGFDNKYQFMDKLVLEASQSYK
;
A
#
# COMPACT_ATOMS: atom_id res chain seq x y z
N MET A 1 0.73 31.51 -11.61
CA MET A 1 0.30 30.11 -11.44
C MET A 1 1.15 29.24 -12.36
N ARG A 2 2.12 28.49 -11.84
CA ARG A 2 2.86 27.48 -12.62
C ARG A 2 1.91 26.29 -12.81
N LYS A 3 1.61 25.91 -14.05
CA LYS A 3 0.93 24.64 -14.34
C LYS A 3 1.84 23.53 -13.81
N LYS A 4 1.42 22.78 -12.79
CA LYS A 4 2.06 21.51 -12.41
C LYS A 4 2.02 20.65 -13.69
N SER A 5 3.17 20.38 -14.31
CA SER A 5 3.20 19.49 -15.47
C SER A 5 2.84 18.11 -14.97
N LEU A 6 1.85 17.47 -15.61
CA LEU A 6 1.57 16.07 -15.34
C LEU A 6 2.86 15.26 -15.59
N PRO A 7 3.21 14.31 -14.71
CA PRO A 7 4.32 13.42 -14.95
C PRO A 7 4.14 12.70 -16.30
N SER A 8 5.23 12.32 -16.95
CA SER A 8 5.15 11.52 -18.17
C SER A 8 4.35 10.24 -17.88
N THR A 9 3.60 9.74 -18.86
CA THR A 9 2.78 8.52 -18.70
C THR A 9 3.57 7.33 -18.15
N ALA A 10 4.87 7.25 -18.45
CA ALA A 10 5.78 6.25 -17.88
C ALA A 10 6.04 6.48 -16.38
N ASN A 11 6.29 7.72 -15.96
CA ASN A 11 6.50 8.04 -14.55
C ASN A 11 5.23 7.86 -13.72
N ASP A 12 4.08 8.24 -14.28
CA ASP A 12 2.76 8.05 -13.66
C ASP A 12 2.47 6.57 -13.41
N THR A 13 2.73 5.71 -14.40
CA THR A 13 2.60 4.25 -14.26
C THR A 13 3.54 3.68 -13.22
N ASN A 14 4.79 4.15 -13.18
CA ASN A 14 5.76 3.69 -12.19
C ASN A 14 5.32 4.07 -10.77
N MET A 15 4.87 5.31 -10.56
CA MET A 15 4.43 5.78 -9.25
C MET A 15 3.16 5.07 -8.76
N MET A 16 2.23 4.73 -9.65
CA MET A 16 1.07 3.91 -9.30
C MET A 16 1.45 2.51 -8.79
N ILE A 17 2.57 1.98 -9.26
CA ILE A 17 3.07 0.66 -8.88
C ILE A 17 3.88 0.75 -7.57
N GLU A 18 4.87 1.64 -7.51
CA GLU A 18 5.78 1.79 -6.36
C GLU A 18 5.06 2.24 -5.08
N CYS A 19 3.94 2.96 -5.20
CA CYS A 19 3.12 3.39 -4.07
C CYS A 19 1.95 2.44 -3.76
N GLU A 20 1.82 1.30 -4.47
CA GLU A 20 0.80 0.31 -4.13
C GLU A 20 1.24 -0.49 -2.90
N PRO A 21 0.43 -0.56 -1.83
CA PRO A 21 0.85 -1.16 -0.55
C PRO A 21 1.30 -2.62 -0.65
N GLU A 22 0.84 -3.38 -1.65
CA GLU A 22 1.19 -4.78 -1.83
C GLU A 22 2.37 -4.99 -2.78
N TYR A 23 2.85 -3.97 -3.50
CA TYR A 23 3.85 -4.14 -4.56
C TYR A 23 5.17 -4.74 -4.07
N LEU A 24 5.63 -4.36 -2.87
CA LEU A 24 6.86 -4.88 -2.28
C LEU A 24 6.69 -6.20 -1.52
N MET A 25 5.45 -6.71 -1.37
CA MET A 25 5.16 -7.97 -0.68
C MET A 25 5.90 -9.20 -1.22
N PRO A 26 6.02 -9.39 -2.56
CA PRO A 26 6.65 -10.59 -3.12
C PRO A 26 8.15 -10.68 -2.83
N ASP A 27 8.85 -9.54 -2.77
CA ASP A 27 10.30 -9.48 -2.66
C ASP A 27 10.81 -9.65 -1.22
N PHE A 28 10.00 -9.28 -0.21
CA PHE A 28 10.41 -9.36 1.20
C PHE A 28 9.97 -10.64 1.91
N GLY A 29 9.10 -11.47 1.30
CA GLY A 29 8.62 -12.75 1.89
C GLY A 29 7.78 -12.60 3.17
N SER A 30 7.58 -11.38 3.65
CA SER A 30 6.77 -10.97 4.79
C SER A 30 6.19 -9.60 4.53
N ASN A 31 4.93 -9.38 4.92
CA ASN A 31 4.29 -8.08 4.81
C ASN A 31 4.86 -7.11 5.86
N PRO A 32 5.57 -6.04 5.47
CA PRO A 32 6.07 -5.05 6.44
C PRO A 32 4.92 -4.41 7.25
N ASP A 33 3.73 -4.26 6.66
CA ASP A 33 2.55 -3.70 7.34
C ASP A 33 2.00 -4.58 8.48
N ILE A 34 2.31 -5.88 8.54
CA ILE A 34 1.76 -6.78 9.59
C ILE A 34 2.44 -6.56 10.94
N ASP A 35 3.72 -6.19 10.92
CA ASP A 35 4.57 -6.00 12.11
C ASP A 35 4.97 -4.52 12.32
N GLU A 36 4.58 -3.62 11.43
CA GLU A 36 4.93 -2.21 11.52
C GLU A 36 4.23 -1.51 12.69
N LYS A 37 5.06 -0.97 13.58
CA LYS A 37 4.67 0.02 14.60
C LYS A 37 4.17 1.29 13.90
N PRO A 38 3.42 2.19 14.57
CA PRO A 38 2.95 3.43 13.97
C PRO A 38 4.05 4.12 13.17
N PRO A 39 3.75 4.63 11.96
CA PRO A 39 4.78 5.13 11.06
C PRO A 39 5.59 6.22 11.78
N MET A 40 6.90 6.02 11.86
CA MET A 40 7.83 7.01 12.39
C MET A 40 7.73 8.28 11.55
N SER A 41 7.96 9.44 12.17
CA SER A 41 8.02 10.68 11.40
C SER A 41 9.18 10.62 10.38
N PRO A 42 9.07 11.30 9.22
CA PRO A 42 10.14 11.33 8.22
C PRO A 42 11.51 11.73 8.81
N ARG A 43 11.52 12.66 9.77
CA ARG A 43 12.74 13.07 10.47
C ARG A 43 13.34 11.94 11.31
N GLU A 44 12.52 11.21 12.07
CA GLU A 44 13.00 10.06 12.86
C GLU A 44 13.54 8.94 11.96
N CYS A 45 12.93 8.72 10.79
CA CYS A 45 13.45 7.79 9.80
C CYS A 45 14.85 8.21 9.34
N LEU A 46 15.03 9.49 8.98
CA LEU A 46 16.31 10.05 8.53
C LEU A 46 17.38 9.95 9.62
N GLU A 47 17.04 10.23 10.88
CA GLU A 47 17.97 10.09 12.01
C GLU A 47 18.43 8.64 12.23
N LYS A 48 17.57 7.65 12.00
CA LYS A 48 17.95 6.23 12.09
C LYS A 48 18.97 5.82 11.03
N VAL A 49 18.87 6.37 9.82
CA VAL A 49 19.77 6.05 8.70
C VAL A 49 20.95 7.01 8.58
N LYS A 50 21.03 8.03 9.45
CA LYS A 50 22.08 9.05 9.49
C LYS A 50 23.49 8.50 9.30
N PRO A 51 23.94 7.42 9.99
CA PRO A 51 25.30 6.91 9.79
C PRO A 51 25.60 6.52 8.34
N PHE A 52 24.60 6.02 7.60
CA PHE A 52 24.73 5.65 6.19
C PHE A 52 24.76 6.88 5.29
N ILE A 53 23.84 7.83 5.50
CA ILE A 53 23.76 9.04 4.68
C ILE A 53 25.02 9.89 4.83
N VAL A 54 25.48 10.09 6.07
CA VAL A 54 26.72 10.85 6.35
C VAL A 54 27.91 10.24 5.62
N ALA A 55 28.04 8.91 5.62
CA ALA A 55 29.12 8.21 4.92
C ALA A 55 28.99 8.29 3.39
N TYR A 56 27.76 8.22 2.86
CA TYR A 56 27.49 8.19 1.43
C TYR A 56 27.63 9.58 0.78
N GLU A 57 27.05 10.61 1.39
CA GLU A 57 27.08 11.99 0.90
C GLU A 57 28.35 12.76 1.33
N GLY A 58 29.14 12.19 2.24
CA GLY A 58 30.37 12.83 2.72
C GLY A 58 30.14 14.05 3.61
N ILE A 59 29.06 14.03 4.40
CA ILE A 59 28.69 15.10 5.33
C ILE A 59 29.77 15.24 6.42
N LYS A 60 30.26 16.45 6.63
CA LYS A 60 31.46 16.72 7.45
C LYS A 60 31.14 16.91 8.91
N ASP A 61 30.01 17.55 9.21
CA ASP A 61 29.65 17.91 10.58
C ASP A 61 28.14 17.95 10.82
N GLN A 62 27.76 18.20 12.06
CA GLN A 62 26.36 18.26 12.48
C GLN A 62 25.61 19.43 11.84
N ALA A 63 26.28 20.55 11.55
CA ALA A 63 25.59 21.71 10.97
C ALA A 63 25.18 21.41 9.52
N GLU A 64 26.07 20.80 8.74
CA GLU A 64 25.77 20.34 7.37
C GLU A 64 24.68 19.25 7.36
N TRP A 65 24.64 18.37 8.38
CA TRP A 65 23.53 17.43 8.56
C TRP A 65 22.19 18.13 8.80
N GLU A 66 22.12 19.07 9.75
CA GLU A 66 20.87 19.77 10.04
C GLU A 66 20.39 20.60 8.85
N GLU A 67 21.29 21.23 8.10
CA GLU A 67 20.95 21.97 6.87
C GLU A 67 20.34 21.05 5.81
N ALA A 68 20.95 19.88 5.57
CA ALA A 68 20.43 18.89 4.62
C ALA A 68 19.06 18.33 5.07
N ILE A 69 18.88 18.07 6.37
CA ILE A 69 17.60 17.63 6.92
C ILE A 69 16.54 18.70 6.77
N ASP A 70 16.84 19.95 7.09
CA ASP A 70 15.89 21.05 6.95
C ASP A 70 15.46 21.21 5.48
N GLU A 71 16.39 21.13 4.53
CA GLU A 71 16.06 21.16 3.09
C GLU A 71 15.08 20.03 2.71
N VAL A 72 15.37 18.79 3.11
CA VAL A 72 14.47 17.64 2.86
C VAL A 72 13.12 17.85 3.53
N MET A 73 13.09 18.34 4.76
CA MET A 73 11.86 18.59 5.52
C MET A 73 11.01 19.70 4.89
N THR A 74 11.59 20.67 4.17
CA THR A 74 10.79 21.63 3.38
C THR A 74 10.07 20.97 2.20
N GLN A 75 10.62 19.90 1.64
CA GLN A 75 10.01 19.14 0.53
C GLN A 75 9.08 18.02 1.02
N ALA A 76 9.19 17.61 2.29
CA ALA A 76 8.40 16.53 2.86
C ALA A 76 6.89 16.65 2.61
N PRO A 77 6.23 17.83 2.73
CA PRO A 77 4.80 17.93 2.43
C PRO A 77 4.45 17.58 0.98
N LEU A 78 5.30 17.92 0.02
CA LEU A 78 5.08 17.60 -1.39
C LEU A 78 5.31 16.10 -1.66
N ILE A 79 6.31 15.50 -1.00
CA ILE A 79 6.55 14.05 -1.09
C ILE A 79 5.34 13.30 -0.53
N ILE A 80 4.83 13.73 0.62
CA ILE A 80 3.61 13.18 1.23
C ILE A 80 2.42 13.35 0.28
N GLU A 81 2.18 14.54 -0.27
CA GLU A 81 1.10 14.77 -1.26
C GLU A 81 1.23 13.84 -2.46
N THR A 82 2.45 13.59 -2.93
CA THR A 82 2.71 12.70 -4.07
C THR A 82 2.43 11.24 -3.70
N VAL A 83 2.93 10.77 -2.55
CA VAL A 83 2.68 9.42 -2.07
C VAL A 83 1.18 9.21 -1.84
N ASP A 84 0.50 10.15 -1.19
CA ASP A 84 -0.95 10.08 -0.93
C ASP A 84 -1.76 10.08 -2.23
N HIS A 85 -1.34 10.85 -3.24
CA HIS A 85 -1.96 10.87 -4.56
C HIS A 85 -1.95 9.49 -5.23
N TYR A 86 -0.81 8.81 -5.18
CA TYR A 86 -0.63 7.50 -5.82
C TYR A 86 -1.08 6.32 -4.95
N SER A 87 -1.03 6.47 -3.63
CA SER A 87 -1.50 5.45 -2.66
C SER A 87 -3.03 5.49 -2.48
N GLY A 88 -3.67 6.60 -2.83
CA GLY A 88 -5.10 6.84 -2.64
C GLY A 88 -5.45 7.37 -1.23
N PRO A 89 -6.59 8.09 -1.10
CA PRO A 89 -7.01 8.74 0.14
C PRO A 89 -7.39 7.76 1.27
N ASP A 90 -7.68 6.51 0.93
CA ASP A 90 -8.14 5.47 1.86
C ASP A 90 -7.05 4.41 2.09
N ARG A 91 -5.81 4.85 2.36
CA ARG A 91 -4.68 3.94 2.57
C ARG A 91 -4.93 3.01 3.75
N VAL A 92 -5.46 1.83 3.46
CA VAL A 92 -5.57 0.71 4.37
C VAL A 92 -4.35 -0.18 4.19
N THR A 93 -3.78 -0.61 5.32
CA THR A 93 -2.62 -1.52 5.30
C THR A 93 -2.94 -2.78 4.52
N ALA A 94 -1.94 -3.40 3.87
CA ALA A 94 -2.12 -4.68 3.18
C ALA A 94 -2.70 -5.75 4.12
N LYS A 95 -2.42 -5.67 5.44
CA LYS A 95 -3.09 -6.47 6.46
C LYS A 95 -4.61 -6.23 6.51
N THR A 96 -5.02 -4.98 6.65
CA THR A 96 -6.45 -4.60 6.67
C THR A 96 -7.14 -5.03 5.38
N GLN A 97 -6.49 -4.85 4.23
CA GLN A 97 -7.00 -5.32 2.94
C GLN A 97 -7.21 -6.83 2.92
N ASN A 98 -6.23 -7.61 3.38
CA ASN A 98 -6.32 -9.06 3.43
C ASN A 98 -7.41 -9.56 4.39
N GLU A 99 -7.49 -8.95 5.58
CA GLU A 99 -8.52 -9.27 6.59
C GLU A 99 -9.93 -8.94 6.07
N GLU A 100 -10.06 -7.86 5.32
CA GLU A 100 -11.32 -7.46 4.68
C GLU A 100 -11.74 -8.49 3.62
N LEU A 101 -10.83 -8.90 2.74
CA LEU A 101 -11.11 -9.92 1.72
C LEU A 101 -11.51 -11.27 2.36
N ASP A 102 -10.85 -11.66 3.46
CA ASP A 102 -11.25 -12.85 4.23
C ASP A 102 -12.63 -12.68 4.86
N ARG A 103 -12.90 -11.53 5.47
CA ARG A 103 -14.19 -11.25 6.08
C ARG A 103 -15.31 -11.37 5.05
N ILE A 104 -15.16 -10.77 3.87
CA ILE A 104 -16.15 -10.85 2.80
C ILE A 104 -16.33 -12.31 2.36
N ALA A 105 -15.25 -13.07 2.13
CA ALA A 105 -15.35 -14.49 1.80
C ALA A 105 -16.13 -15.31 2.84
N MET A 106 -15.99 -14.98 4.14
CA MET A 106 -16.73 -15.64 5.23
C MET A 106 -18.22 -15.32 5.26
N THR A 107 -18.68 -14.31 4.52
CA THR A 107 -20.12 -13.96 4.43
C THR A 107 -20.91 -14.80 3.43
N ILE A 108 -20.24 -15.74 2.73
CA ILE A 108 -20.93 -16.72 1.89
C ILE A 108 -21.96 -17.52 2.73
N PRO A 109 -23.20 -17.69 2.24
CA PRO A 109 -24.25 -18.38 2.97
C PRO A 109 -23.87 -19.79 3.42
N LYS A 110 -24.33 -20.19 4.60
CA LYS A 110 -24.10 -21.55 5.13
C LYS A 110 -24.70 -22.64 4.23
N SER A 111 -25.82 -22.33 3.58
CA SER A 111 -26.52 -23.20 2.62
C SER A 111 -25.76 -23.41 1.31
N ALA A 112 -24.79 -22.55 0.99
CA ALA A 112 -23.98 -22.70 -0.21
C ALA A 112 -23.13 -23.99 -0.15
N PRO A 113 -22.97 -24.71 -1.27
CA PRO A 113 -22.12 -25.88 -1.36
C PRO A 113 -20.66 -25.58 -1.01
N ASP A 114 -19.93 -26.59 -0.54
CA ASP A 114 -18.50 -26.47 -0.22
C ASP A 114 -17.66 -26.03 -1.42
N SER A 115 -18.07 -26.35 -2.64
CA SER A 115 -17.40 -25.88 -3.86
C SER A 115 -17.44 -24.37 -4.00
N VAL A 116 -18.56 -23.73 -3.64
CA VAL A 116 -18.74 -22.27 -3.68
C VAL A 116 -17.91 -21.61 -2.60
N LYS A 117 -17.90 -22.17 -1.38
CA LYS A 117 -17.08 -21.68 -0.26
C LYS A 117 -15.59 -21.73 -0.62
N ARG A 118 -15.10 -22.88 -1.11
CA ARG A 118 -13.71 -23.03 -1.57
C ARG A 118 -13.38 -22.10 -2.73
N PHE A 119 -14.32 -21.82 -3.61
CA PHE A 119 -14.12 -20.86 -4.69
C PHE A 119 -13.92 -19.44 -4.13
N ALA A 120 -14.74 -19.01 -3.18
CA ALA A 120 -14.58 -17.72 -2.51
C ALA A 120 -13.23 -17.61 -1.78
N ASP A 121 -12.81 -18.65 -1.05
CA ASP A 121 -11.50 -18.69 -0.38
C ASP A 121 -10.34 -18.54 -1.39
N ARG A 122 -10.41 -19.25 -2.52
CA ARG A 122 -9.39 -19.18 -3.58
C ARG A 122 -9.40 -17.84 -4.31
N ALA A 123 -10.58 -17.26 -4.51
CA ALA A 123 -10.71 -15.93 -5.08
C ALA A 123 -10.02 -14.92 -4.17
N ALA A 124 -10.38 -14.87 -2.89
CA ALA A 124 -9.73 -14.01 -1.90
C ALA A 124 -8.21 -14.17 -1.92
N LEU A 125 -7.69 -15.40 -1.83
CA LEU A 125 -6.25 -15.68 -1.89
C LEU A 125 -5.58 -15.14 -3.18
N SER A 126 -6.24 -15.30 -4.33
CA SER A 126 -5.71 -14.80 -5.61
C SER A 126 -5.64 -13.28 -5.64
N LEU A 127 -6.63 -12.59 -5.06
CA LEU A 127 -6.68 -11.14 -5.02
C LEU A 127 -5.64 -10.52 -4.09
N LYS A 128 -5.38 -11.15 -2.94
CA LYS A 128 -4.29 -10.78 -2.02
C LYS A 128 -2.89 -10.92 -2.64
N SER A 129 -2.79 -11.70 -3.72
CA SER A 129 -1.54 -11.94 -4.44
C SER A 129 -1.43 -11.10 -5.71
N ASN A 130 -2.30 -10.08 -5.87
CA ASN A 130 -2.41 -9.28 -7.10
C ASN A 130 -2.22 -7.77 -6.81
N PRO A 131 -0.97 -7.32 -6.61
CA PRO A 131 -0.64 -5.93 -6.30
C PRO A 131 -0.90 -4.93 -7.45
N GLY A 132 -1.42 -5.38 -8.60
CA GLY A 132 -1.75 -4.49 -9.72
C GLY A 132 -3.21 -4.04 -9.78
N TRP A 133 -4.07 -4.59 -8.92
CA TRP A 133 -5.52 -4.45 -9.10
C TRP A 133 -6.19 -3.42 -8.18
N GLY A 134 -5.46 -2.83 -7.23
CA GLY A 134 -6.00 -1.87 -6.28
C GLY A 134 -7.08 -2.44 -5.36
N PHE A 135 -7.16 -1.92 -4.13
CA PHE A 135 -8.05 -2.51 -3.12
C PHE A 135 -9.53 -2.42 -3.48
N ASP A 136 -9.98 -1.26 -3.98
CA ASP A 136 -11.40 -1.05 -4.32
C ASP A 136 -11.92 -2.07 -5.33
N ASN A 137 -11.12 -2.41 -6.34
CA ASN A 137 -11.54 -3.41 -7.33
C ASN A 137 -11.54 -4.82 -6.72
N LYS A 138 -10.54 -5.16 -5.88
CA LYS A 138 -10.51 -6.42 -5.14
C LYS A 138 -11.76 -6.56 -4.26
N TYR A 139 -12.11 -5.50 -3.53
CA TYR A 139 -13.31 -5.42 -2.69
C TYR A 139 -14.58 -5.61 -3.51
N GLN A 140 -14.78 -4.79 -4.57
CA GLN A 140 -15.98 -4.84 -5.41
C GLN A 140 -16.18 -6.21 -6.06
N PHE A 141 -15.08 -6.87 -6.47
CA PHE A 141 -15.16 -8.22 -7.00
C PHE A 141 -15.66 -9.21 -5.96
N MET A 142 -15.09 -9.19 -4.75
CA MET A 142 -15.49 -10.09 -3.67
C MET A 142 -16.93 -9.84 -3.23
N ASP A 143 -17.33 -8.58 -3.09
CA ASP A 143 -18.69 -8.19 -2.72
C ASP A 143 -19.70 -8.72 -3.74
N LYS A 144 -19.41 -8.56 -5.04
CA LYS A 144 -20.24 -9.10 -6.11
C LYS A 144 -20.31 -10.64 -6.08
N LEU A 145 -19.17 -11.31 -5.87
CA LEU A 145 -19.12 -12.78 -5.76
C LEU A 145 -20.04 -13.27 -4.64
N VAL A 146 -19.97 -12.65 -3.47
CA VAL A 146 -20.82 -12.98 -2.32
C VAL A 146 -22.28 -12.70 -2.61
N LEU A 147 -22.60 -11.56 -3.23
CA LEU A 147 -23.96 -11.19 -3.59
C LEU A 147 -24.62 -12.25 -4.49
N GLU A 148 -23.93 -12.69 -5.53
CA GLU A 148 -24.41 -13.73 -6.46
C GLU A 148 -24.62 -15.08 -5.75
N ALA A 149 -23.68 -15.47 -4.88
CA ALA A 149 -23.81 -16.68 -4.08
C ALA A 149 -25.01 -16.60 -3.12
N SER A 150 -25.23 -15.44 -2.50
CA SER A 150 -26.34 -15.20 -1.57
C SER A 150 -27.71 -15.21 -2.24
N GLN A 151 -27.79 -14.73 -3.48
CA GLN A 151 -29.01 -14.82 -4.28
C GLN A 151 -29.31 -16.25 -4.71
N SER A 152 -28.27 -17.03 -5.01
CA SER A 152 -28.39 -18.42 -5.48
C SER A 152 -28.64 -19.42 -4.35
N TYR A 153 -28.10 -19.14 -3.16
CA TYR A 153 -28.14 -20.02 -1.99
C TYR A 153 -28.60 -19.21 -0.78
N LYS A 154 -29.92 -19.08 -0.61
CA LYS A 154 -30.51 -18.41 0.57
C LYS A 154 -30.28 -19.19 1.86
#